data_AF-D9S8D9-F1
#
_entry.id   AF-D9S8D9-F1
#
_cell.length_a   1.000
_cell.length_b   1.000
_cell.length_c   1.000
_cell.angle_alpha   90.00
_cell.angle_beta   90.00
_cell.angle_gamma   90.00
#
_symmetry.space_group_name_H-M   'P 1'
#
loop_
_entity.id
_entity.type
_entity.pdbx_description
1 polymer ?
#
loop_
_entity_poly.entity_id
_entity_poly.type
_entity_poly.pdbx_seq_one_letter_code
_entity_poly.pdbx_strand_id
1 'polypeptide(L)'
;MVPVAVALFAIFPLTDTDIWWHLACAREWVTTWTPVREPVVNVHEYFQQMVAFVYDIGGAPLLVAFKALLWGVVFMLFLLPSIKKNQQFPTITFAGIVVLLFVFRYQLEIRPVLLSMLFLGVYWNVLPWLFYGWREDRKADRRADPKKFHHVFHLTFRDVTRLYKFLGVLLVLFIQWVWCKCQGLYILGIILAYGFFSYSLWFRRWVNFGKVRQWNGVRILFKTVAWQTLLVILLFATPFLHHDGFNLIPYPFELFDRLLGLSPSATVFASEIAENRSPITLLLNGENVLQSALMLVFSVMGIVLAAVRWHLEPSPDASWQLSWQTKERVEAIFNRRLLPSWLFITAILSLIAERNFVLFLPVFVAVVVHFSVQPSCSSQKFKNTSLKLKNTSLKLKNSSLKLKKHLAEKSRKLGSKLKLKGKLAEKTRNLSTTLSPLLTSELLLSAVVLAFVLGLWGKSLSSYDSMIAYQRVPVGAAHWMMENPHPGRLFNDDRSGGYLAYMNPLDSTYIDGRFILKTADFFERYLTYARMPKLFLVDADSLDIDRVVLPLRYYARWDKLIETLDSSEKWHVAYRDSLFVVMDRTLY
;
A
#
# COMPACT_ATOMS: atom_id res chain seq x y z
N MET A 1 -7.87 0.76 14.74
CA MET A 1 -7.50 -0.67 14.88
C MET A 1 -6.74 -1.20 13.68
N VAL A 2 -7.25 -1.16 12.44
CA VAL A 2 -6.51 -1.71 11.27
C VAL A 2 -5.09 -1.13 11.11
N PRO A 3 -4.87 0.21 11.11
CA PRO A 3 -3.51 0.76 11.03
C PRO A 3 -2.55 0.27 12.13
N VAL A 4 -3.07 0.03 13.33
CA VAL A 4 -2.29 -0.48 14.47
C VAL A 4 -1.92 -1.95 14.25
N ALA A 5 -2.87 -2.77 13.78
CA ALA A 5 -2.61 -4.16 13.44
C ALA A 5 -1.56 -4.28 12.32
N VAL A 6 -1.63 -3.41 11.30
CA VAL A 6 -0.61 -3.33 10.24
C VAL A 6 0.76 -3.01 10.82
N ALA A 7 0.86 -1.96 11.65
CA ALA A 7 2.11 -1.59 12.28
C ALA A 7 2.69 -2.75 13.12
N LEU A 8 1.85 -3.43 13.90
CA LEU A 8 2.26 -4.60 14.69
C LEU A 8 2.80 -5.73 13.80
N PHE A 9 2.09 -6.13 12.75
CA PHE A 9 2.55 -7.22 11.87
C PHE A 9 3.75 -6.84 11.00
N ALA A 10 4.00 -5.54 10.78
CA ALA A 10 5.20 -5.06 10.13
C ALA A 10 6.46 -5.11 11.04
N ILE A 11 6.31 -5.42 12.33
CA ILE A 11 7.43 -5.70 13.24
C ILE A 11 7.92 -7.12 13.00
N PHE A 12 8.96 -7.21 12.17
CA PHE A 12 9.76 -8.41 11.92
C PHE A 12 11.14 -7.96 11.41
N PRO A 13 12.19 -8.81 11.54
CA PRO A 13 13.55 -8.48 11.14
C PRO A 13 13.66 -7.95 9.71
N LEU A 14 14.76 -7.27 9.41
CA LEU A 14 15.12 -6.85 8.06
C LEU A 14 15.42 -8.09 7.22
N THR A 15 14.40 -8.59 6.53
CA THR A 15 14.48 -9.74 5.61
C THR A 15 14.81 -9.32 4.18
N ASP A 16 14.56 -8.06 3.83
CA ASP A 16 14.93 -7.52 2.54
C ASP A 16 16.45 -7.32 2.50
N THR A 17 17.11 -7.90 1.50
CA THR A 17 18.55 -7.74 1.32
C THR A 17 18.91 -6.43 0.62
N ASP A 18 17.96 -5.82 -0.11
CA ASP A 18 18.18 -4.56 -0.84
C ASP A 18 18.40 -3.37 0.09
N ILE A 19 17.88 -3.42 1.32
CA ILE A 19 18.04 -2.34 2.29
C ILE A 19 19.52 -2.07 2.61
N TRP A 20 20.35 -3.11 2.62
CA TRP A 20 21.77 -2.98 2.94
C TRP A 20 22.51 -2.25 1.84
N TRP A 21 22.14 -2.52 0.58
CA TRP A 21 22.65 -1.74 -0.53
C TRP A 21 22.25 -0.26 -0.42
N HIS A 22 20.99 0.03 -0.06
CA HIS A 22 20.57 1.41 0.15
C HIS A 22 21.34 2.12 1.28
N LEU A 23 21.62 1.41 2.38
CA LEU A 23 22.44 1.92 3.49
C LEU A 23 23.88 2.17 3.06
N ALA A 24 24.47 1.24 2.29
CA ALA A 24 25.82 1.39 1.76
C ALA A 24 25.91 2.62 0.85
N CYS A 25 24.99 2.79 -0.09
CA CYS A 25 24.93 3.95 -0.99
C CYS A 25 24.72 5.29 -0.30
N ALA A 26 24.13 5.31 0.89
CA ALA A 26 23.93 6.55 1.64
C ALA A 26 25.22 7.07 2.30
N ARG A 27 26.17 6.18 2.62
CA ARG A 27 27.46 6.55 3.24
C ARG A 27 28.43 7.06 2.19
N GLU A 28 28.72 6.21 1.23
CA GLU A 28 29.60 6.48 0.10
C GLU A 28 28.98 5.80 -1.12
N TRP A 29 29.24 6.31 -2.32
CA TRP A 29 28.81 5.61 -3.51
C TRP A 29 29.45 4.22 -3.54
N VAL A 30 28.62 3.18 -3.46
CA VAL A 30 29.13 1.80 -3.44
C VAL A 30 29.86 1.50 -4.73
N THR A 31 31.17 1.29 -4.60
CA THR A 31 32.06 0.85 -5.67
C THR A 31 31.92 -0.68 -5.83
N THR A 32 31.28 -1.11 -6.91
CA THR A 32 31.52 -2.47 -7.43
C THR A 32 32.68 -2.39 -8.39
N TRP A 33 33.61 -3.32 -8.34
CA TRP A 33 34.73 -3.34 -9.31
C TRP A 33 34.29 -3.84 -10.70
N THR A 34 33.09 -4.39 -10.81
CA THR A 34 32.51 -4.84 -12.09
C THR A 34 31.85 -3.68 -12.84
N PRO A 35 31.84 -3.73 -14.20
CA PRO A 35 31.27 -2.67 -15.03
C PRO A 35 29.85 -2.28 -14.64
N VAL A 36 29.55 -0.99 -14.75
CA VAL A 36 28.23 -0.40 -14.51
C VAL A 36 27.80 0.35 -15.77
N ARG A 37 26.53 0.25 -16.14
CA ARG A 37 25.94 1.06 -17.21
C ARG A 37 25.92 2.53 -16.81
N GLU A 38 26.48 3.39 -17.67
CA GLU A 38 26.42 4.85 -17.52
C GLU A 38 25.42 5.46 -18.52
N PRO A 39 24.71 6.55 -18.15
CA PRO A 39 24.76 7.25 -16.87
C PRO A 39 23.99 6.53 -15.75
N VAL A 40 24.48 6.61 -14.51
CA VAL A 40 23.76 6.07 -13.36
C VAL A 40 22.79 7.11 -12.81
N VAL A 41 21.49 6.87 -12.95
CA VAL A 41 20.43 7.72 -12.38
C VAL A 41 20.10 7.23 -10.97
N ASN A 42 20.46 8.02 -9.94
CA ASN A 42 20.12 7.67 -8.56
C ASN A 42 18.77 8.26 -8.14
N VAL A 43 17.69 7.55 -8.48
CA VAL A 43 16.33 7.95 -8.09
C VAL A 43 15.99 7.68 -6.62
N HIS A 44 16.91 7.08 -5.85
CA HIS A 44 16.66 6.62 -4.48
C HIS A 44 17.41 7.47 -3.44
N GLU A 45 18.05 8.57 -3.83
CA GLU A 45 18.90 9.41 -2.98
C GLU A 45 18.25 9.76 -1.64
N TYR A 46 17.03 10.30 -1.66
CA TYR A 46 16.36 10.74 -0.42
C TYR A 46 15.86 9.57 0.42
N PHE A 47 15.50 8.45 -0.22
CA PHE A 47 15.18 7.23 0.51
C PHE A 47 16.42 6.70 1.24
N GLN A 48 17.57 6.62 0.55
CA GLN A 48 18.85 6.17 1.08
C GLN A 48 19.29 7.02 2.29
N GLN A 49 19.28 8.34 2.15
CA GLN A 49 19.63 9.27 3.24
C GLN A 49 18.70 9.11 4.45
N MET A 50 17.39 8.96 4.23
CA MET A 50 16.42 8.79 5.31
C MET A 50 16.65 7.46 6.07
N VAL A 51 16.83 6.34 5.36
CA VAL A 51 17.01 5.04 6.03
C VAL A 51 18.36 4.96 6.73
N ALA A 52 19.42 5.55 6.18
CA ALA A 52 20.72 5.64 6.83
C ALA A 52 20.65 6.48 8.10
N PHE A 53 20.03 7.66 8.05
CA PHE A 53 19.83 8.48 9.24
C PHE A 53 19.10 7.73 10.36
N VAL A 54 18.03 7.00 10.04
CA VAL A 54 17.29 6.20 11.03
C VAL A 54 18.15 5.04 11.55
N TYR A 55 18.91 4.37 10.68
CA TYR A 55 19.79 3.27 11.06
C TYR A 55 20.96 3.74 11.93
N ASP A 56 21.59 4.87 11.63
CA ASP A 56 22.73 5.38 12.39
C ASP A 56 22.31 5.81 13.82
N ILE A 57 21.05 6.19 14.03
CA ILE A 57 20.53 6.55 15.37
C ILE A 57 20.28 5.31 16.25
N GLY A 58 19.73 4.22 15.70
CA GLY A 58 19.21 3.13 16.52
C GLY A 58 19.31 1.74 15.91
N GLY A 59 20.16 1.58 14.90
CA GLY A 59 20.42 0.34 14.17
C GLY A 59 19.18 -0.29 13.53
N ALA A 60 19.27 -1.60 13.31
CA ALA A 60 18.17 -2.39 12.77
C ALA A 60 16.86 -2.30 13.59
N PRO A 61 16.87 -2.30 14.95
CA PRO A 61 15.63 -2.18 15.73
C PRO A 61 14.85 -0.89 15.46
N LEU A 62 15.53 0.25 15.42
CA LEU A 62 14.86 1.53 15.13
C LEU A 62 14.34 1.57 13.69
N LEU A 63 15.10 1.02 12.73
CA LEU A 63 14.67 0.94 11.34
C LEU A 63 13.42 0.05 11.17
N VAL A 64 13.32 -1.06 11.91
CA VAL A 64 12.12 -1.93 11.94
C VAL A 64 10.93 -1.20 12.56
N ALA A 65 11.12 -0.47 13.67
CA ALA A 65 10.06 0.32 14.29
C ALA A 65 9.57 1.45 13.37
N PHE A 66 10.50 2.12 12.69
CA PHE A 66 10.21 3.16 11.71
C PHE A 66 9.41 2.61 10.52
N LYS A 67 9.84 1.48 9.94
CA LYS A 67 9.11 0.74 8.90
C LYS A 67 7.68 0.42 9.34
N ALA A 68 7.52 -0.12 10.54
CA ALA A 68 6.22 -0.49 11.10
C ALA A 68 5.28 0.71 11.24
N LEU A 69 5.79 1.83 11.76
CA LEU A 69 5.04 3.07 11.87
C LEU A 69 4.59 3.57 10.50
N LEU A 70 5.48 3.62 9.51
CA LEU A 70 5.18 4.06 8.16
C LEU A 70 4.07 3.21 7.51
N TRP A 71 4.14 1.89 7.62
CA TRP A 71 3.09 1.00 7.10
C TRP A 71 1.73 1.26 7.79
N GLY A 72 1.73 1.49 9.10
CA GLY A 72 0.53 1.93 9.81
C GLY A 72 -0.05 3.22 9.24
N VAL A 73 0.79 4.24 8.98
CA VAL A 73 0.37 5.52 8.39
C VAL A 73 -0.17 5.33 6.97
N VAL A 74 0.46 4.50 6.13
CA VAL A 74 -0.04 4.17 4.78
C VAL A 74 -1.49 3.67 4.86
N PHE A 75 -1.76 2.64 5.65
CA PHE A 75 -3.12 2.11 5.77
C PHE A 75 -4.09 3.12 6.39
N MET A 76 -3.65 3.93 7.35
CA MET A 76 -4.46 5.01 7.92
C MET A 76 -4.91 5.99 6.82
N LEU A 77 -4.01 6.41 5.94
CA LEU A 77 -4.31 7.35 4.85
C LEU A 77 -5.33 6.75 3.86
N PHE A 78 -5.16 5.50 3.43
CA PHE A 78 -6.12 4.85 2.53
C PHE A 78 -7.49 4.60 3.19
N LEU A 79 -7.52 4.36 4.51
CA LEU A 79 -8.76 4.13 5.28
C LEU A 79 -9.46 5.41 5.75
N LEU A 80 -8.79 6.57 5.72
CA LEU A 80 -9.32 7.84 6.23
C LEU A 80 -10.70 8.21 5.64
N PRO A 81 -10.99 8.01 4.32
CA PRO A 81 -12.33 8.27 3.77
C PRO A 81 -13.43 7.40 4.41
N SER A 82 -13.10 6.17 4.82
CA SER A 82 -14.03 5.24 5.47
C SER A 82 -14.23 5.56 6.95
N ILE A 83 -13.18 5.99 7.66
CA ILE A 83 -13.24 6.33 9.10
C ILE A 83 -14.18 7.50 9.38
N LYS A 84 -14.24 8.50 8.50
CA LYS A 84 -15.07 9.71 8.68
C LYS A 84 -16.58 9.44 8.76
N LYS A 85 -17.05 8.24 8.37
CA LYS A 85 -18.49 7.91 8.34
C LYS A 85 -19.07 7.51 9.70
N ASN A 86 -18.26 7.47 10.77
CA ASN A 86 -18.66 7.13 12.14
C ASN A 86 -19.59 5.91 12.25
N GLN A 87 -19.33 4.90 11.41
CA GLN A 87 -20.09 3.65 11.37
C GLN A 87 -19.27 2.55 12.06
N GLN A 88 -19.97 1.74 12.85
CA GLN A 88 -19.35 0.60 13.51
C GLN A 88 -18.86 -0.40 12.47
N PHE A 89 -17.61 -0.82 12.62
CA PHE A 89 -16.97 -1.77 11.73
C PHE A 89 -17.29 -3.19 12.18
N PRO A 90 -17.75 -4.10 11.29
CA PRO A 90 -18.00 -5.48 11.66
C PRO A 90 -16.73 -6.16 12.19
N THR A 91 -16.82 -6.81 13.35
CA THR A 91 -15.68 -7.46 14.03
C THR A 91 -15.12 -8.61 13.20
N ILE A 92 -15.96 -9.34 12.48
CA ILE A 92 -15.54 -10.44 11.59
C ILE A 92 -14.70 -9.94 10.41
N THR A 93 -15.06 -8.80 9.82
CA THR A 93 -14.26 -8.17 8.76
C THR A 93 -12.90 -7.74 9.32
N PHE A 94 -12.85 -7.22 10.55
CA PHE A 94 -11.59 -6.89 11.21
C PHE A 94 -10.70 -8.12 11.42
N ALA A 95 -11.26 -9.21 11.94
CA ALA A 95 -10.52 -10.46 12.13
C ALA A 95 -10.00 -11.02 10.79
N GLY A 96 -10.80 -10.99 9.74
CA GLY A 96 -10.38 -11.38 8.39
C GLY A 96 -9.22 -10.55 7.84
N ILE A 97 -9.26 -9.22 8.04
CA ILE A 97 -8.14 -8.33 7.67
C ILE A 97 -6.89 -8.66 8.49
N VAL A 98 -7.01 -8.96 9.78
CA VAL A 98 -5.87 -9.34 10.63
C VAL A 98 -5.20 -10.64 10.15
N VAL A 99 -5.99 -11.65 9.78
CA VAL A 99 -5.47 -12.89 9.17
C VAL A 99 -4.73 -12.57 7.87
N LEU A 100 -5.35 -11.76 7.00
CA LEU A 100 -4.76 -11.34 5.73
C LEU A 100 -3.40 -10.64 5.94
N LEU A 101 -3.34 -9.68 6.88
CA LEU A 101 -2.11 -8.96 7.20
C LEU A 101 -1.02 -9.87 7.77
N PHE A 102 -1.39 -10.85 8.58
CA PHE A 102 -0.43 -11.81 9.11
C PHE A 102 0.18 -12.70 8.02
N VAL A 103 -0.65 -13.18 7.08
CA VAL A 103 -0.19 -14.02 5.95
C VAL A 103 0.78 -13.25 5.05
N PHE A 104 0.48 -11.99 4.77
CA PHE A 104 1.28 -11.13 3.89
C PHE A 104 2.26 -10.22 4.63
N ARG A 105 2.57 -10.48 5.91
CA ARG A 105 3.44 -9.60 6.71
C ARG A 105 4.82 -9.39 6.10
N TYR A 106 5.38 -10.42 5.46
CA TYR A 106 6.68 -10.35 4.80
C TYR A 106 6.70 -9.50 3.53
N GLN A 107 5.54 -9.04 3.05
CA GLN A 107 5.45 -8.03 1.98
C GLN A 107 5.57 -6.61 2.54
N LEU A 108 5.44 -6.42 3.87
CA LEU A 108 5.54 -5.12 4.55
C LEU A 108 7.00 -4.77 4.87
N GLU A 109 7.86 -4.80 3.84
CA GLU A 109 9.30 -4.50 3.95
C GLU A 109 9.58 -2.99 3.87
N ILE A 110 10.80 -2.59 4.24
CA ILE A 110 11.26 -1.22 4.08
C ILE A 110 11.95 -1.07 2.73
N ARG A 111 11.25 -0.42 1.80
CA ARG A 111 11.66 -0.24 0.41
C ARG A 111 11.28 1.16 -0.04
N PRO A 112 11.83 1.66 -1.16
CA PRO A 112 11.34 2.88 -1.79
C PRO A 112 9.81 2.91 -2.00
N VAL A 113 9.21 1.76 -2.32
CA VAL A 113 7.75 1.63 -2.55
C VAL A 113 6.89 1.99 -1.34
N LEU A 114 7.42 1.85 -0.11
CA LEU A 114 6.74 2.28 1.10
C LEU A 114 6.49 3.79 1.10
N LEU A 115 7.49 4.60 0.70
CA LEU A 115 7.32 6.04 0.57
C LEU A 115 6.39 6.40 -0.58
N SER A 116 6.47 5.69 -1.70
CA SER A 116 5.50 5.85 -2.80
C SER A 116 4.06 5.63 -2.34
N MET A 117 3.81 4.62 -1.50
CA MET A 117 2.49 4.36 -0.94
C MET A 117 2.07 5.42 0.07
N LEU A 118 3.00 5.97 0.86
CA LEU A 118 2.73 7.08 1.75
C LEU A 118 2.29 8.33 0.97
N PHE A 119 3.05 8.71 -0.06
CA PHE A 119 2.75 9.85 -0.92
C PHE A 119 1.44 9.66 -1.68
N LEU A 120 1.22 8.46 -2.23
CA LEU A 120 -0.04 8.11 -2.87
C LEU A 120 -1.22 8.19 -1.89
N GLY A 121 -1.03 7.77 -0.63
CA GLY A 121 -2.02 7.92 0.43
C GLY A 121 -2.34 9.40 0.76
N VAL A 122 -1.35 10.30 0.68
CA VAL A 122 -1.60 11.75 0.80
C VAL A 122 -2.38 12.26 -0.40
N TYR A 123 -1.97 11.89 -1.62
CA TYR A 123 -2.67 12.23 -2.87
C TYR A 123 -4.12 11.77 -2.83
N TRP A 124 -4.35 10.55 -2.34
CA TRP A 124 -5.67 9.93 -2.15
C TRP A 124 -6.65 10.81 -1.38
N ASN A 125 -6.15 11.58 -0.40
CA ASN A 125 -6.96 12.42 0.48
C ASN A 125 -6.99 13.89 0.05
N VAL A 126 -5.89 14.41 -0.53
CA VAL A 126 -5.75 15.82 -0.88
C VAL A 126 -6.31 16.14 -2.27
N LEU A 127 -6.14 15.25 -3.26
CA LEU A 127 -6.61 15.49 -4.63
C LEU A 127 -8.14 15.63 -4.76
N PRO A 128 -8.98 14.78 -4.12
CA PRO A 128 -10.44 15.00 -4.15
C PRO A 128 -10.81 16.40 -3.66
N TRP A 129 -10.09 16.87 -2.63
CA TRP A 129 -10.32 18.17 -2.03
C TRP A 129 -9.88 19.33 -2.94
N LEU A 130 -8.73 19.21 -3.62
CA LEU A 130 -8.25 20.21 -4.59
C LEU A 130 -9.16 20.30 -5.83
N PHE A 131 -9.54 19.15 -6.40
CA PHE A 131 -10.24 19.11 -7.68
C PHE A 131 -11.73 19.45 -7.57
N TYR A 132 -12.36 19.08 -6.46
CA TYR A 132 -13.80 19.27 -6.33
C TYR A 132 -14.19 20.29 -5.25
N GLY A 133 -13.22 20.71 -4.43
CA GLY A 133 -13.38 21.74 -3.41
C GLY A 133 -14.17 21.26 -2.19
N TRP A 134 -13.67 21.54 -1.00
CA TRP A 134 -14.49 21.55 0.21
C TRP A 134 -15.48 22.70 0.12
N ARG A 135 -16.64 22.46 -0.48
CA ARG A 135 -17.74 23.40 -0.37
C ARG A 135 -18.32 23.23 1.03
N GLU A 136 -18.07 24.20 1.89
CA GLU A 136 -18.73 24.35 3.19
C GLU A 136 -20.23 24.09 3.03
N ASP A 137 -20.75 23.25 3.93
CA ASP A 137 -22.17 22.91 4.06
C ASP A 137 -22.97 24.17 4.41
N ARG A 138 -23.15 25.09 3.46
CA ARG A 138 -23.88 26.38 3.57
C ARG A 138 -25.39 26.21 3.88
N LYS A 139 -25.86 25.01 4.19
CA LYS A 139 -27.28 24.71 4.38
C LYS A 139 -27.71 24.57 5.84
N ALA A 140 -26.80 24.63 6.83
CA ALA A 140 -27.23 24.56 8.23
C ALA A 140 -27.91 25.86 8.73
N ASP A 141 -27.48 27.06 8.29
CA ASP A 141 -27.91 28.30 8.97
C ASP A 141 -28.82 29.26 8.17
N ARG A 142 -29.39 28.84 7.03
CA ARG A 142 -30.35 29.70 6.29
C ARG A 142 -31.66 30.00 7.02
N ARG A 143 -31.85 29.55 8.26
CA ARG A 143 -33.01 29.91 9.10
C ARG A 143 -32.72 30.94 10.19
N ALA A 144 -31.48 31.39 10.35
CA ALA A 144 -31.15 32.50 11.24
C ALA A 144 -30.97 33.79 10.42
N ASP A 145 -31.78 34.78 10.73
CA ASP A 145 -31.85 36.10 10.10
C ASP A 145 -30.46 36.76 10.02
N PRO A 146 -29.97 37.16 8.82
CA PRO A 146 -28.60 37.60 8.64
C PRO A 146 -28.39 39.02 9.19
N LYS A 147 -27.93 39.14 10.44
CA LYS A 147 -27.33 40.39 10.95
C LYS A 147 -26.04 40.70 10.15
N LYS A 148 -25.79 41.99 9.87
CA LYS A 148 -24.63 42.54 9.10
C LYS A 148 -23.26 41.93 9.43
N PHE A 149 -23.09 41.37 10.62
CA PHE A 149 -21.87 40.69 11.08
C PHE A 149 -21.44 39.50 10.20
N HIS A 150 -22.36 38.85 9.49
CA HIS A 150 -22.04 37.73 8.60
C HIS A 150 -21.30 38.13 7.31
N HIS A 151 -21.35 39.39 6.88
CA HIS A 151 -20.68 39.79 5.64
C HIS A 151 -19.16 39.84 5.77
N VAL A 152 -18.64 40.36 6.90
CA VAL A 152 -17.19 40.43 7.17
C VAL A 152 -16.60 39.03 7.35
N PHE A 153 -17.26 38.18 8.14
CA PHE A 153 -16.84 36.79 8.32
C PHE A 153 -16.81 36.02 6.99
N HIS A 154 -17.77 36.27 6.09
CA HIS A 154 -17.81 35.60 4.78
C HIS A 154 -16.60 35.94 3.90
N LEU A 155 -16.11 37.18 3.94
CA LEU A 155 -14.92 37.60 3.22
C LEU A 155 -13.66 36.93 3.79
N THR A 156 -13.50 36.95 5.12
CA THR A 156 -12.35 36.31 5.79
C THR A 156 -12.30 34.80 5.54
N PHE A 157 -13.43 34.09 5.66
CA PHE A 157 -13.51 32.66 5.37
C PHE A 157 -13.23 32.32 3.89
N ARG A 158 -13.61 33.20 2.96
CA ARG A 158 -13.30 33.03 1.54
C ARG A 158 -11.80 33.09 1.27
N ASP A 159 -11.08 33.96 1.96
CA ASP A 159 -9.63 34.08 1.78
C ASP A 159 -8.89 32.94 2.46
N VAL A 160 -9.35 32.50 3.63
CA VAL A 160 -8.84 31.31 4.33
C VAL A 160 -8.97 30.04 3.48
N THR A 161 -10.13 29.82 2.84
CA THR A 161 -10.33 28.64 1.96
C THR A 161 -9.48 28.68 0.69
N ARG A 162 -9.18 29.87 0.15
CA ARG A 162 -8.23 30.04 -0.96
C ARG A 162 -6.80 29.75 -0.52
N LEU A 163 -6.40 30.24 0.64
CA LEU A 163 -5.09 29.99 1.24
C LEU A 163 -4.87 28.48 1.43
N TYR A 164 -5.83 27.78 2.03
CA TYR A 164 -5.71 26.33 2.18
C TYR A 164 -5.52 25.65 0.83
N LYS A 165 -6.35 25.95 -0.18
CA LYS A 165 -6.20 25.33 -1.51
C LYS A 165 -4.82 25.55 -2.11
N PHE A 166 -4.31 26.77 -1.98
CA PHE A 166 -2.96 27.10 -2.41
C PHE A 166 -1.91 26.26 -1.63
N LEU A 167 -2.02 26.17 -0.31
CA LEU A 167 -1.16 25.31 0.51
C LEU A 167 -1.25 23.83 0.13
N GLY A 168 -2.43 23.33 -0.23
CA GLY A 168 -2.58 21.95 -0.70
C GLY A 168 -1.95 21.71 -2.07
N VAL A 169 -2.00 22.69 -2.97
CA VAL A 169 -1.26 22.64 -4.24
C VAL A 169 0.24 22.60 -3.97
N LEU A 170 0.74 23.50 -3.11
CA LEU A 170 2.15 23.52 -2.73
C LEU A 170 2.59 22.21 -2.08
N LEU A 171 1.75 21.64 -1.20
CA LEU A 171 2.01 20.35 -0.56
C LEU A 171 2.11 19.23 -1.59
N VAL A 172 1.17 19.14 -2.53
CA VAL A 172 1.16 18.09 -3.56
C VAL A 172 2.38 18.22 -4.48
N LEU A 173 2.75 19.44 -4.88
CA LEU A 173 3.96 19.70 -5.68
C LEU A 173 5.25 19.39 -4.91
N PHE A 174 5.33 19.78 -3.65
CA PHE A 174 6.47 19.48 -2.77
C PHE A 174 6.64 17.96 -2.59
N ILE A 175 5.54 17.24 -2.31
CA ILE A 175 5.55 15.79 -2.22
C ILE A 175 5.98 15.17 -3.55
N GLN A 176 5.50 15.66 -4.69
CA GLN A 176 5.92 15.15 -6.00
C GLN A 176 7.42 15.34 -6.22
N TRP A 177 7.95 16.51 -5.86
CA TRP A 177 9.38 16.81 -5.98
C TRP A 177 10.23 15.89 -5.10
N VAL A 178 9.81 15.65 -3.84
CA VAL A 178 10.46 14.66 -2.96
C VAL A 178 10.35 13.25 -3.55
N TRP A 179 9.18 12.88 -4.08
CA TRP A 179 8.92 11.55 -4.62
C TRP A 179 9.83 11.23 -5.80
N CYS A 180 10.08 12.18 -6.71
CA CYS A 180 11.04 12.02 -7.80
C CYS A 180 12.45 11.63 -7.33
N LYS A 181 12.83 11.98 -6.09
CA LYS A 181 14.12 11.67 -5.46
C LYS A 181 14.11 10.42 -4.56
N CYS A 182 12.93 9.85 -4.34
CA CYS A 182 12.77 8.65 -3.52
C CYS A 182 12.59 7.39 -4.36
N GLN A 183 11.89 7.46 -5.50
CA GLN A 183 11.64 6.30 -6.34
C GLN A 183 11.08 6.66 -7.73
N GLY A 184 11.39 5.84 -8.76
CA GLY A 184 10.78 5.93 -10.09
C GLY A 184 9.26 5.71 -10.19
N LEU A 185 8.58 5.26 -9.12
CA LEU A 185 7.12 5.14 -9.10
C LEU A 185 6.39 6.48 -8.94
N TYR A 186 7.11 7.61 -8.92
CA TYR A 186 6.54 8.96 -8.86
C TYR A 186 5.49 9.24 -9.95
N ILE A 187 5.54 8.51 -11.08
CA ILE A 187 4.56 8.61 -12.16
C ILE A 187 3.14 8.25 -11.70
N LEU A 188 3.00 7.40 -10.67
CA LEU A 188 1.68 7.04 -10.13
C LEU A 188 0.94 8.25 -9.54
N GLY A 189 1.67 9.19 -8.92
CA GLY A 189 1.09 10.45 -8.43
C GLY A 189 0.52 11.30 -9.56
N ILE A 190 1.27 11.42 -10.65
CA ILE A 190 0.89 12.15 -11.86
C ILE A 190 -0.33 11.49 -12.52
N ILE A 191 -0.32 10.16 -12.68
CA ILE A 191 -1.45 9.39 -13.24
C ILE A 191 -2.70 9.57 -12.38
N LEU A 192 -2.57 9.51 -11.05
CA LEU A 192 -3.70 9.70 -10.15
C LEU A 192 -4.28 11.12 -10.27
N ALA A 193 -3.44 12.16 -10.25
CA ALA A 193 -3.86 13.55 -10.44
C ALA A 193 -4.53 13.79 -11.80
N TYR A 194 -3.97 13.21 -12.87
CA TYR A 194 -4.57 13.24 -14.21
C TYR A 194 -5.90 12.48 -14.25
N GLY A 195 -6.04 11.38 -13.52
CA GLY A 195 -7.31 10.66 -13.36
C GLY A 195 -8.38 11.57 -12.76
N PHE A 196 -8.08 12.25 -11.66
CA PHE A 196 -9.01 13.24 -11.06
C PHE A 196 -9.38 14.37 -12.02
N PHE A 197 -8.40 14.89 -12.77
CA PHE A 197 -8.62 15.91 -13.79
C PHE A 197 -9.54 15.42 -14.91
N SER A 198 -9.25 14.25 -15.48
CA SER A 198 -9.99 13.65 -16.59
C SER A 198 -11.42 13.32 -16.20
N TYR A 199 -11.64 12.71 -15.03
CA TYR A 199 -12.99 12.46 -14.52
C TYR A 199 -13.75 13.76 -14.23
N SER A 200 -13.06 14.79 -13.72
CA SER A 200 -13.64 16.14 -13.55
C SER A 200 -14.08 16.76 -14.87
N LEU A 201 -13.32 16.58 -15.97
CA LEU A 201 -13.70 17.06 -17.31
C LEU A 201 -14.81 16.22 -17.95
N TRP A 202 -14.71 14.90 -17.89
CA TRP A 202 -15.69 13.98 -18.46
C TRP A 202 -17.08 14.23 -17.88
N PHE A 203 -17.17 14.36 -16.55
CA PHE A 203 -18.43 14.68 -15.87
C PHE A 203 -19.02 16.03 -16.32
N ARG A 204 -18.17 17.05 -16.56
CA ARG A 204 -18.62 18.36 -17.07
C ARG A 204 -19.17 18.26 -18.49
N ARG A 205 -18.55 17.45 -19.35
CA ARG A 205 -19.02 17.26 -20.74
C ARG A 205 -20.41 16.60 -20.76
N TRP A 206 -20.62 15.57 -19.95
CA TRP A 206 -21.89 14.83 -19.96
C TRP A 206 -23.09 15.68 -19.50
N VAL A 207 -22.89 16.57 -18.52
CA VAL A 207 -23.92 17.51 -18.05
C VAL A 207 -24.40 18.46 -19.17
N ASN A 208 -23.54 18.80 -20.13
CA ASN A 208 -23.89 19.70 -21.23
C ASN A 208 -24.65 19.01 -22.38
N PHE A 209 -24.52 17.68 -22.54
CA PHE A 209 -25.15 16.94 -23.65
C PHE A 209 -26.58 16.49 -23.35
N GLY A 210 -26.94 16.28 -22.09
CA GLY A 210 -28.34 16.15 -21.71
C GLY A 210 -29.05 17.49 -21.92
N LYS A 211 -30.19 17.52 -22.63
CA LYS A 211 -31.05 18.70 -22.87
C LYS A 211 -31.65 19.35 -21.60
N VAL A 212 -30.90 19.42 -20.49
CA VAL A 212 -31.23 20.24 -19.31
C VAL A 212 -30.88 21.68 -19.63
N ARG A 213 -31.68 22.27 -20.52
CA ARG A 213 -31.51 23.63 -21.08
C ARG A 213 -31.69 24.76 -20.04
N GLN A 214 -31.83 24.44 -18.75
CA GLN A 214 -31.93 25.42 -17.67
C GLN A 214 -31.19 24.97 -16.41
N TRP A 215 -29.90 24.60 -16.54
CA TRP A 215 -29.00 24.79 -15.41
C TRP A 215 -28.72 26.30 -15.28
N ASN A 216 -29.64 27.00 -14.60
CA ASN A 216 -29.72 28.44 -14.37
C ASN A 216 -28.34 29.14 -14.24
N GLY A 217 -27.77 29.57 -15.37
CA GLY A 217 -26.72 30.59 -15.43
C GLY A 217 -25.41 30.32 -14.69
N VAL A 218 -25.17 29.15 -14.10
CA VAL A 218 -23.90 28.86 -13.42
C VAL A 218 -22.86 28.52 -14.49
N ARG A 219 -22.33 29.55 -15.17
CA ARG A 219 -21.14 29.41 -16.00
C ARG A 219 -20.05 28.79 -15.14
N ILE A 220 -19.60 27.60 -15.53
CA ILE A 220 -18.42 26.99 -14.94
C ILE A 220 -17.29 27.99 -15.16
N LEU A 221 -16.69 28.44 -14.05
CA LEU A 221 -15.66 29.45 -14.11
C LEU A 221 -14.44 28.84 -14.80
N PHE A 222 -14.12 29.28 -16.02
CA PHE A 222 -12.94 28.87 -16.80
C PHE A 222 -11.66 28.83 -15.95
N LYS A 223 -11.55 29.77 -14.99
CA LYS A 223 -10.49 29.81 -13.97
C LYS A 223 -10.28 28.48 -13.25
N THR A 224 -11.33 27.74 -12.90
CA THR A 224 -11.21 26.45 -12.19
C THR A 224 -10.57 25.37 -13.06
N VAL A 225 -10.93 25.32 -14.35
CA VAL A 225 -10.28 24.40 -15.31
C VAL A 225 -8.82 24.79 -15.46
N ALA A 226 -8.54 26.06 -15.72
CA ALA A 226 -7.19 26.57 -15.92
C ALA A 226 -6.27 26.24 -14.73
N TRP A 227 -6.74 26.43 -13.49
CA TRP A 227 -5.97 26.07 -12.30
C TRP A 227 -5.71 24.57 -12.18
N GLN A 228 -6.69 23.71 -12.49
CA GLN A 228 -6.52 22.26 -12.46
C GLN A 228 -5.54 21.78 -13.54
N THR A 229 -5.65 22.34 -14.74
CA THR A 229 -4.72 22.09 -15.85
C THR A 229 -3.31 22.52 -15.47
N LEU A 230 -3.15 23.72 -14.89
CA LEU A 230 -1.86 24.23 -14.44
C LEU A 230 -1.23 23.32 -13.38
N LEU A 231 -2.01 22.85 -12.39
CA LEU A 231 -1.52 21.90 -11.39
C LEU A 231 -0.99 20.62 -12.04
N VAL A 232 -1.74 20.03 -12.97
CA VAL A 232 -1.31 18.81 -13.66
C VAL A 232 -0.05 19.08 -14.49
N ILE A 233 0.03 20.18 -15.23
CA ILE A 233 1.23 20.57 -15.97
C ILE A 233 2.44 20.71 -15.04
N LEU A 234 2.27 21.38 -13.90
CA LEU A 234 3.35 21.54 -12.92
C LEU A 234 3.80 20.20 -12.34
N LEU A 235 2.90 19.24 -12.13
CA LEU A 235 3.26 17.88 -11.71
C LEU A 235 4.04 17.11 -12.78
N PHE A 236 3.73 17.31 -14.06
CA PHE A 236 4.56 16.78 -15.15
C PHE A 236 5.89 17.53 -15.27
N ALA A 237 5.97 18.77 -14.76
CA ALA A 237 7.19 19.57 -14.80
C ALA A 237 8.16 19.26 -13.64
N THR A 238 7.68 18.71 -12.52
CA THR A 238 8.54 18.45 -11.35
C THR A 238 9.72 17.49 -11.59
N PRO A 239 9.64 16.45 -12.44
CA PRO A 239 10.81 15.61 -12.75
C PRO A 239 11.98 16.40 -13.36
N PHE A 240 11.72 17.47 -14.12
CA PHE A 240 12.79 18.31 -14.69
C PHE A 240 13.54 19.15 -13.65
N LEU A 241 13.01 19.26 -12.42
CA LEU A 241 13.68 19.91 -11.30
C LEU A 241 14.62 18.94 -10.55
N HIS A 242 14.70 17.68 -10.98
CA HIS A 242 15.67 16.71 -10.50
C HIS A 242 17.07 17.01 -11.06
N HIS A 243 18.13 16.64 -10.35
CA HIS A 243 19.51 16.86 -10.83
C HIS A 243 19.80 16.09 -12.13
N ASP A 244 19.21 14.90 -12.28
CA ASP A 244 19.26 14.10 -13.51
C ASP A 244 18.42 14.65 -14.68
N GLY A 245 17.58 15.67 -14.44
CA GLY A 245 16.80 16.36 -15.47
C GLY A 245 15.99 15.42 -16.37
N PHE A 246 16.29 15.45 -17.67
CA PHE A 246 15.57 14.68 -18.70
C PHE A 246 15.78 13.16 -18.60
N ASN A 247 16.87 12.71 -17.98
CA ASN A 247 17.17 11.28 -17.83
C ASN A 247 16.16 10.56 -16.91
N LEU A 248 15.40 11.31 -16.12
CA LEU A 248 14.37 10.74 -15.24
C LEU A 248 13.10 10.34 -16.01
N ILE A 249 12.81 10.94 -17.16
CA ILE A 249 11.59 10.67 -17.94
C ILE A 249 11.48 9.23 -18.45
N PRO A 250 12.52 8.62 -19.07
CA PRO A 250 12.46 7.23 -19.50
C PRO A 250 12.43 6.23 -18.33
N TYR A 251 12.86 6.64 -17.13
CA TYR A 251 13.07 5.74 -16.00
C TYR A 251 11.83 4.90 -15.61
N PRO A 252 10.60 5.44 -15.51
CA PRO A 252 9.41 4.62 -15.25
C PRO A 252 9.14 3.56 -16.32
N PHE A 253 9.54 3.81 -17.58
CA PHE A 253 9.38 2.85 -18.66
C PHE A 253 10.45 1.75 -18.60
N GLU A 254 11.67 2.07 -18.17
CA GLU A 254 12.70 1.06 -17.89
C GLU A 254 12.32 0.17 -16.70
N LEU A 255 11.67 0.75 -15.68
CA LEU A 255 11.08 -0.03 -14.58
C LEU A 255 9.97 -0.95 -15.10
N PHE A 256 9.11 -0.45 -15.98
CA PHE A 256 8.05 -1.24 -16.57
C PHE A 256 8.57 -2.36 -17.47
N ASP A 257 9.61 -2.10 -18.26
CA ASP A 257 10.31 -3.10 -19.07
C ASP A 257 10.80 -4.27 -18.19
N ARG A 258 11.43 -3.98 -17.04
CA ARG A 258 11.86 -5.01 -16.09
C ARG A 258 10.75 -5.89 -15.57
N LEU A 259 9.59 -5.30 -15.31
CA LEU A 259 8.43 -6.02 -14.79
C LEU A 259 7.82 -6.93 -15.86
N LEU A 260 7.87 -6.52 -17.13
CA LEU A 260 7.29 -7.27 -18.24
C LEU A 260 8.28 -8.18 -18.98
N GLY A 261 9.59 -7.97 -18.81
CA GLY A 261 10.61 -8.68 -19.56
C GLY A 261 10.61 -8.36 -21.05
N LEU A 262 10.42 -7.09 -21.47
CA LEU A 262 10.36 -6.77 -22.91
C LEU A 262 11.75 -6.77 -23.56
N SER A 263 12.79 -6.39 -22.81
CA SER A 263 14.19 -6.50 -23.24
C SER A 263 14.84 -7.82 -22.80
N PRO A 264 15.94 -8.27 -23.47
CA PRO A 264 16.68 -9.46 -23.05
C PRO A 264 17.17 -9.38 -21.59
N SER A 265 17.74 -8.24 -21.19
CA SER A 265 18.15 -8.00 -19.79
C SER A 265 16.97 -8.08 -18.83
N ALA A 266 15.82 -7.51 -19.20
CA ALA A 266 14.61 -7.56 -18.39
C ALA A 266 14.04 -8.97 -18.28
N THR A 267 14.16 -9.80 -19.32
CA THR A 267 13.69 -11.20 -19.32
C THR A 267 14.47 -12.02 -18.31
N VAL A 268 15.80 -11.92 -18.31
CA VAL A 268 16.64 -12.63 -17.33
C VAL A 268 16.35 -12.11 -15.92
N PHE A 269 16.20 -10.78 -15.76
CA PHE A 269 15.86 -10.16 -14.48
C PHE A 269 14.50 -10.63 -13.92
N ALA A 270 13.44 -10.60 -14.72
CA ALA A 270 12.09 -11.00 -14.32
C ALA A 270 11.97 -12.50 -14.01
N SER A 271 12.79 -13.34 -14.68
CA SER A 271 12.79 -14.79 -14.47
C SER A 271 13.69 -15.23 -13.32
N GLU A 272 14.80 -14.56 -13.06
CA GLU A 272 15.78 -15.00 -12.07
C GLU A 272 15.53 -14.42 -10.68
N ILE A 273 14.95 -13.23 -10.61
CA ILE A 273 14.72 -12.57 -9.33
C ILE A 273 13.28 -12.83 -8.89
N ALA A 274 13.14 -13.70 -7.89
CA ALA A 274 11.87 -14.20 -7.39
C ALA A 274 10.82 -13.10 -7.17
N GLU A 275 11.27 -11.94 -6.68
CA GLU A 275 10.43 -10.80 -6.35
C GLU A 275 9.69 -10.13 -7.53
N ASN A 276 10.26 -10.26 -8.72
CA ASN A 276 9.74 -9.67 -9.96
C ASN A 276 8.95 -10.70 -10.77
N ARG A 277 8.95 -11.98 -10.33
CA ARG A 277 8.13 -13.02 -10.92
C ARG A 277 6.66 -12.78 -10.62
N SER A 278 5.81 -13.15 -11.56
CA SER A 278 4.37 -13.17 -11.32
C SER A 278 4.02 -14.21 -10.24
N PRO A 279 2.96 -13.98 -9.44
CA PRO A 279 2.45 -15.01 -8.53
C PRO A 279 2.10 -16.32 -9.25
N ILE A 280 1.73 -16.25 -10.54
CA ILE A 280 1.45 -17.44 -11.37
C ILE A 280 2.73 -18.24 -11.59
N THR A 281 3.82 -17.59 -11.97
CA THR A 281 5.13 -18.24 -12.19
C THR A 281 5.65 -18.87 -10.90
N LEU A 282 5.55 -18.16 -9.76
CA LEU A 282 5.94 -18.69 -8.46
C LEU A 282 5.14 -19.94 -8.09
N LEU A 283 3.82 -19.90 -8.32
CA LEU A 283 2.93 -21.03 -8.05
C LEU A 283 3.28 -22.24 -8.92
N LEU A 284 3.56 -22.04 -10.21
CA LEU A 284 3.97 -23.10 -11.14
C LEU A 284 5.32 -23.72 -10.76
N ASN A 285 6.23 -22.93 -10.20
CA ASN A 285 7.54 -23.38 -9.73
C ASN A 285 7.51 -24.03 -8.32
N GLY A 286 6.34 -24.06 -7.66
CA GLY A 286 6.22 -24.57 -6.29
C GLY A 286 6.83 -23.65 -5.22
N GLU A 287 7.11 -22.40 -5.56
CA GLU A 287 7.70 -21.39 -4.66
C GLU A 287 6.58 -20.60 -3.98
N ASN A 288 6.63 -20.49 -2.64
CA ASN A 288 5.65 -19.73 -1.85
C ASN A 288 4.18 -20.06 -2.20
N VAL A 289 3.89 -21.34 -2.51
CA VAL A 289 2.61 -21.83 -3.07
C VAL A 289 1.37 -21.18 -2.46
N LEU A 290 1.26 -21.20 -1.12
CA LEU A 290 0.10 -20.65 -0.42
C LEU A 290 -0.02 -19.13 -0.61
N GLN A 291 1.08 -18.38 -0.48
CA GLN A 291 1.06 -16.92 -0.62
C GLN A 291 0.72 -16.52 -2.05
N SER A 292 1.36 -17.14 -3.04
CA SER A 292 1.12 -16.90 -4.46
C SER A 292 -0.32 -17.23 -4.87
N ALA A 293 -0.86 -18.36 -4.38
CA ALA A 293 -2.25 -18.73 -4.61
C ALA A 293 -3.23 -17.72 -4.00
N LEU A 294 -2.98 -17.28 -2.77
CA LEU A 294 -3.81 -16.26 -2.12
C LEU A 294 -3.71 -14.91 -2.84
N MET A 295 -2.52 -14.49 -3.27
CA MET A 295 -2.35 -13.28 -4.09
C MET A 295 -3.23 -13.33 -5.33
N LEU A 296 -3.16 -14.44 -6.09
CA LEU A 296 -3.98 -14.64 -7.29
C LEU A 296 -5.48 -14.52 -6.97
N VAL A 297 -5.96 -15.19 -5.93
CA VAL A 297 -7.36 -15.14 -5.50
C VAL A 297 -7.78 -13.72 -5.12
N PHE A 298 -6.97 -13.01 -4.32
CA PHE A 298 -7.29 -11.66 -3.89
C PHE A 298 -7.27 -10.65 -5.04
N SER A 299 -6.30 -10.76 -5.96
CA SER A 299 -6.21 -9.89 -7.13
C SER A 299 -7.38 -10.11 -8.09
N VAL A 300 -7.76 -11.36 -8.35
CA VAL A 300 -8.98 -11.68 -9.13
C VAL A 300 -10.22 -11.15 -8.43
N MET A 301 -10.34 -11.33 -7.12
CA MET A 301 -11.46 -10.78 -6.36
C MET A 301 -11.48 -9.24 -6.41
N GLY A 302 -10.32 -8.58 -6.36
CA GLY A 302 -10.18 -7.14 -6.56
C GLY A 302 -10.68 -6.68 -7.93
N ILE A 303 -10.32 -7.40 -9.00
CA ILE A 303 -10.79 -7.15 -10.37
C ILE A 303 -12.32 -7.30 -10.45
N VAL A 304 -12.86 -8.40 -9.91
CA VAL A 304 -14.32 -8.64 -9.89
C VAL A 304 -15.04 -7.56 -9.10
N LEU A 305 -14.55 -7.19 -7.92
CA LEU A 305 -15.13 -6.13 -7.09
C LEU A 305 -15.10 -4.77 -7.81
N ALA A 306 -14.01 -4.45 -8.50
CA ALA A 306 -13.90 -3.25 -9.31
C ALA A 306 -14.93 -3.25 -10.45
N ALA A 307 -15.03 -4.35 -11.20
CA ALA A 307 -15.98 -4.50 -12.30
C ALA A 307 -17.44 -4.41 -11.83
N VAL A 308 -17.77 -5.10 -10.74
CA VAL A 308 -19.09 -5.07 -10.10
C VAL A 308 -19.46 -3.65 -9.66
N ARG A 309 -18.53 -2.89 -9.05
CA ARG A 309 -18.76 -1.48 -8.72
C ARG A 309 -19.00 -0.63 -9.97
N TRP A 310 -18.23 -0.86 -11.03
CA TRP A 310 -18.40 -0.13 -12.28
C TRP A 310 -19.79 -0.33 -12.91
N HIS A 311 -20.32 -1.55 -12.84
CA HIS A 311 -21.55 -1.97 -13.52
C HIS A 311 -22.81 -1.81 -12.66
N LEU A 312 -22.78 -2.24 -11.39
CA LEU A 312 -23.97 -2.25 -10.53
C LEU A 312 -24.26 -0.90 -9.91
N GLU A 313 -23.26 -0.06 -9.68
CA GLU A 313 -23.54 1.27 -9.15
C GLU A 313 -24.02 2.16 -10.30
N PRO A 314 -25.29 2.62 -10.24
CA PRO A 314 -25.81 3.48 -11.28
C PRO A 314 -24.89 4.68 -11.42
N SER A 315 -24.65 5.08 -12.67
CA SER A 315 -23.84 6.25 -12.95
C SER A 315 -24.35 7.40 -12.08
N PRO A 316 -23.46 8.25 -11.55
CA PRO A 316 -23.88 9.40 -10.74
C PRO A 316 -24.96 10.24 -11.43
N ASP A 317 -25.02 10.16 -12.77
CA ASP A 317 -25.94 10.86 -13.66
C ASP A 317 -27.37 10.33 -13.63
N ALA A 318 -27.58 9.04 -13.35
CA ALA A 318 -28.92 8.44 -13.35
C ALA A 318 -29.77 8.90 -12.14
N SER A 319 -29.12 9.27 -11.04
CA SER A 319 -29.80 9.79 -9.85
C SER A 319 -29.98 11.30 -9.92
N TRP A 320 -30.97 11.77 -10.70
CA TRP A 320 -31.37 13.17 -10.78
C TRP A 320 -31.63 13.84 -9.41
N GLN A 321 -31.91 13.04 -8.37
CA GLN A 321 -32.14 13.51 -7.00
C GLN A 321 -30.85 13.88 -6.22
N LEU A 322 -29.66 13.39 -6.60
CA LEU A 322 -28.38 13.78 -5.98
C LEU A 322 -27.90 15.19 -6.41
N SER A 323 -28.75 15.94 -7.12
CA SER A 323 -28.38 17.18 -7.78
C SER A 323 -28.06 18.35 -6.83
N TRP A 324 -28.28 18.26 -5.52
CA TRP A 324 -28.27 19.44 -4.64
C TRP A 324 -27.07 19.61 -3.70
N GLN A 325 -26.15 18.64 -3.60
CA GLN A 325 -24.96 18.77 -2.75
C GLN A 325 -23.67 18.38 -3.48
N THR A 326 -22.76 19.36 -3.67
CA THR A 326 -21.48 19.17 -4.35
C THR A 326 -20.62 18.10 -3.66
N LYS A 327 -20.68 18.01 -2.33
CA LYS A 327 -19.92 17.06 -1.50
C LYS A 327 -20.26 15.60 -1.82
N GLU A 328 -21.56 15.28 -1.92
CA GLU A 328 -22.02 13.94 -2.30
C GLU A 328 -21.57 13.56 -3.71
N ARG A 329 -21.45 14.53 -4.63
CA ARG A 329 -20.95 14.28 -5.99
C ARG A 329 -19.47 13.93 -6.01
N VAL A 330 -18.63 14.64 -5.25
CA VAL A 330 -17.19 14.35 -5.15
C VAL A 330 -16.97 12.92 -4.66
N GLU A 331 -17.64 12.63 -3.56
CA GLU A 331 -17.56 11.33 -2.92
C GLU A 331 -18.10 10.23 -3.83
N ALA A 332 -19.16 10.50 -4.59
CA ALA A 332 -19.67 9.57 -5.58
C ALA A 332 -18.68 9.34 -6.74
N ILE A 333 -18.07 10.38 -7.32
CA ILE A 333 -17.10 10.19 -8.42
C ILE A 333 -15.89 9.38 -7.93
N PHE A 334 -15.35 9.76 -6.77
CA PHE A 334 -14.21 9.08 -6.19
C PHE A 334 -14.53 7.62 -5.85
N ASN A 335 -15.57 7.37 -5.06
CA ASN A 335 -15.89 6.02 -4.60
C ASN A 335 -16.44 5.12 -5.71
N ARG A 336 -17.18 5.65 -6.68
CA ARG A 336 -17.85 4.83 -7.71
C ARG A 336 -17.03 4.63 -8.98
N ARG A 337 -16.04 5.49 -9.25
CA ARG A 337 -15.24 5.43 -10.49
C ARG A 337 -13.75 5.32 -10.21
N LEU A 338 -13.17 6.31 -9.54
CA LEU A 338 -11.71 6.36 -9.37
C LEU A 338 -11.21 5.23 -8.47
N LEU A 339 -11.87 4.96 -7.35
CA LEU A 339 -11.49 3.89 -6.43
C LEU A 339 -11.56 2.49 -7.08
N PRO A 340 -12.65 2.10 -7.77
CA PRO A 340 -12.68 0.87 -8.58
C PRO A 340 -11.61 0.83 -9.67
N SER A 341 -11.35 1.97 -10.34
CA SER A 341 -10.29 2.05 -11.36
C SER A 341 -8.92 1.77 -10.76
N TRP A 342 -8.64 2.37 -9.61
CA TRP A 342 -7.36 2.20 -8.94
C TRP A 342 -7.21 0.77 -8.40
N LEU A 343 -8.27 0.19 -7.83
CA LEU A 343 -8.29 -1.21 -7.40
C LEU A 343 -8.01 -2.17 -8.57
N PHE A 344 -8.61 -1.92 -9.73
CA PHE A 344 -8.38 -2.73 -10.93
C PHE A 344 -6.94 -2.62 -11.42
N ILE A 345 -6.40 -1.40 -11.51
CA ILE A 345 -5.01 -1.17 -11.94
C ILE A 345 -4.04 -1.86 -10.98
N THR A 346 -4.17 -1.65 -9.67
CA THR A 346 -3.24 -2.26 -8.70
C THR A 346 -3.40 -3.78 -8.63
N ALA A 347 -4.59 -4.32 -8.85
CA ALA A 347 -4.80 -5.76 -8.97
C ALA A 347 -4.06 -6.35 -10.18
N ILE A 348 -4.10 -5.69 -11.35
CA ILE A 348 -3.33 -6.13 -12.53
C ILE A 348 -1.83 -6.05 -12.22
N LEU A 349 -1.34 -4.94 -11.66
CA LEU A 349 0.07 -4.80 -11.33
C LEU A 349 0.54 -5.91 -10.36
N SER A 350 -0.31 -6.28 -9.39
CA SER A 350 -0.02 -7.38 -8.45
C SER A 350 0.00 -8.77 -9.08
N LEU A 351 -0.67 -8.95 -10.23
CA LEU A 351 -0.59 -10.19 -11.01
C LEU A 351 0.68 -10.24 -11.87
N ILE A 352 1.26 -9.09 -12.21
CA ILE A 352 2.48 -9.02 -13.02
C ILE A 352 3.70 -9.40 -12.19
N ALA A 353 3.82 -8.86 -10.96
CA ALA A 353 4.94 -9.16 -10.07
C ALA A 353 4.47 -9.31 -8.62
N GLU A 354 5.04 -10.28 -7.90
CA GLU A 354 4.73 -10.58 -6.50
C GLU A 354 4.78 -9.31 -5.63
N ARG A 355 5.86 -8.53 -5.74
CA ARG A 355 6.05 -7.33 -4.93
C ARG A 355 5.03 -6.23 -5.19
N ASN A 356 4.42 -6.18 -6.37
CA ASN A 356 3.39 -5.18 -6.65
C ASN A 356 2.11 -5.41 -5.82
N PHE A 357 1.98 -6.56 -5.16
CA PHE A 357 0.89 -6.82 -4.22
C PHE A 357 0.82 -5.78 -3.09
N VAL A 358 1.95 -5.15 -2.72
CA VAL A 358 1.96 -4.07 -1.71
C VAL A 358 1.22 -2.82 -2.17
N LEU A 359 1.16 -2.55 -3.49
CA LEU A 359 0.39 -1.44 -4.06
C LEU A 359 -1.12 -1.74 -4.00
N PHE A 360 -1.48 -3.02 -4.12
CA PHE A 360 -2.84 -3.50 -4.12
C PHE A 360 -3.44 -3.57 -2.71
N LEU A 361 -2.70 -4.09 -1.74
CA LEU A 361 -3.23 -4.48 -0.43
C LEU A 361 -3.93 -3.33 0.34
N PRO A 362 -3.36 -2.11 0.48
CA PRO A 362 -4.03 -1.01 1.18
C PRO A 362 -5.31 -0.54 0.48
N VAL A 363 -5.31 -0.53 -0.86
CA VAL A 363 -6.46 -0.14 -1.68
C VAL A 363 -7.58 -1.16 -1.53
N PHE A 364 -7.23 -2.45 -1.62
CA PHE A 364 -8.14 -3.56 -1.44
C PHE A 364 -8.78 -3.56 -0.05
N VAL A 365 -7.99 -3.39 1.01
CA VAL A 365 -8.50 -3.30 2.38
C VAL A 365 -9.42 -2.08 2.55
N ALA A 366 -9.08 -0.92 1.97
CA ALA A 366 -9.95 0.25 2.00
C ALA A 366 -11.31 0.00 1.34
N VAL A 367 -11.33 -0.73 0.22
CA VAL A 367 -12.57 -1.11 -0.48
C VAL A 367 -13.39 -2.11 0.32
N VAL A 368 -12.78 -3.16 0.86
CA VAL A 368 -13.47 -4.17 1.70
C VAL A 368 -14.09 -3.50 2.94
N VAL A 369 -13.36 -2.58 3.58
CA VAL A 369 -13.87 -1.80 4.71
C VAL A 369 -15.04 -0.94 4.29
N HIS A 370 -14.94 -0.24 3.15
CA HIS A 370 -16.02 0.60 2.63
C HIS A 370 -17.29 -0.21 2.31
N PHE A 371 -17.14 -1.40 1.74
CA PHE A 371 -18.25 -2.33 1.48
C PHE A 371 -18.93 -2.81 2.76
N SER A 372 -18.13 -3.23 3.76
CA SER A 372 -18.63 -3.78 5.02
C SER A 372 -19.41 -2.76 5.85
N VAL A 373 -19.14 -1.48 5.62
CA VAL A 373 -19.70 -0.36 6.37
C VAL A 373 -21.02 0.15 5.77
N GLN A 374 -21.35 -0.14 4.50
CA GLN A 374 -22.60 0.32 3.91
C GLN A 374 -23.81 -0.36 4.57
N PRO A 375 -24.71 0.41 5.24
CA PRO A 375 -25.89 -0.16 5.85
C PRO A 375 -26.76 -0.77 4.77
N SER A 376 -27.20 -2.01 4.99
CA SER A 376 -28.11 -2.71 4.09
C SER A 376 -29.38 -1.87 3.91
N CYS A 377 -29.44 -1.11 2.80
CA CYS A 377 -30.53 -0.18 2.47
C CYS A 377 -31.92 -0.84 2.42
N SER A 378 -31.98 -2.17 2.47
CA SER A 378 -33.20 -2.95 2.56
C SER A 378 -34.02 -2.62 3.81
N SER A 379 -33.38 -2.35 4.95
CA SER A 379 -34.08 -2.11 6.23
C SER A 379 -34.80 -0.76 6.29
N GLN A 380 -34.22 0.28 5.68
CA GLN A 380 -34.81 1.63 5.74
C GLN A 380 -36.00 1.80 4.78
N LYS A 381 -35.99 1.12 3.62
CA LYS A 381 -37.16 1.10 2.73
C LYS A 381 -38.38 0.45 3.39
N PHE A 382 -38.19 -0.64 4.15
CA PHE A 382 -39.29 -1.31 4.86
C PHE A 382 -39.89 -0.47 6.00
N LYS A 383 -39.07 0.30 6.73
CA LYS A 383 -39.60 1.21 7.78
C LYS A 383 -40.52 2.28 7.20
N ASN A 384 -40.18 2.85 6.04
CA ASN A 384 -40.99 3.88 5.39
C ASN A 384 -42.29 3.33 4.75
N THR A 385 -42.28 2.11 4.21
CA THR A 385 -43.53 1.45 3.79
C THR A 385 -44.41 1.06 4.98
N SER A 386 -43.84 0.61 6.10
CA SER A 386 -44.64 0.29 7.31
C SER A 386 -45.26 1.52 7.97
N LEU A 387 -44.56 2.68 7.95
CA LEU A 387 -45.10 3.95 8.41
C LEU A 387 -46.22 4.47 7.51
N LYS A 388 -46.12 4.25 6.19
CA LYS A 388 -47.23 4.52 5.26
C LYS A 388 -48.46 3.64 5.54
N LEU A 389 -48.26 2.35 5.88
CA LEU A 389 -49.34 1.41 6.25
C LEU A 389 -50.00 1.76 7.60
N LYS A 390 -49.23 2.21 8.60
CA LYS A 390 -49.81 2.67 9.87
C LYS A 390 -50.65 3.93 9.72
N ASN A 391 -50.21 4.89 8.90
CA ASN A 391 -50.97 6.12 8.65
C ASN A 391 -52.24 5.89 7.81
N THR A 392 -52.27 4.84 6.97
CA THR A 392 -53.52 4.42 6.31
C THR A 392 -54.46 3.69 7.26
N SER A 393 -53.95 2.88 8.21
CA SER A 393 -54.79 2.22 9.23
C SER A 393 -55.43 3.19 10.23
N LEU A 394 -54.78 4.32 10.53
CA LEU A 394 -55.31 5.36 11.42
C LEU A 394 -56.45 6.16 10.78
N LYS A 395 -56.60 6.12 9.46
CA LYS A 395 -57.71 6.76 8.74
C LYS A 395 -59.01 5.95 8.75
N LEU A 396 -58.98 4.69 9.21
CA LEU A 396 -60.13 3.77 9.25
C LEU A 396 -60.77 3.61 10.64
N LYS A 397 -60.30 4.33 11.67
CA LYS A 397 -60.74 4.16 13.07
C LYS A 397 -61.73 5.22 13.60
N ASN A 398 -62.36 5.99 12.71
CA ASN A 398 -63.32 7.05 13.09
C ASN A 398 -64.79 6.63 13.08
N SER A 399 -65.13 5.36 12.84
CA SER A 399 -66.50 4.85 12.88
C SER A 399 -66.70 3.85 14.03
N SER A 400 -67.19 4.35 15.18
CA SER A 400 -68.05 3.68 16.18
C SER A 400 -67.80 4.27 17.57
N LEU A 401 -68.59 5.29 17.91
CA LEU A 401 -68.47 6.03 19.17
C LEU A 401 -69.19 5.34 20.35
N LYS A 402 -69.94 4.26 20.15
CA LYS A 402 -70.76 3.63 21.21
C LYS A 402 -70.13 2.41 21.91
N LEU A 403 -69.12 1.76 21.31
CA LEU A 403 -68.41 0.63 21.94
C LEU A 403 -67.22 1.08 22.82
N LYS A 404 -66.88 2.38 22.81
CA LYS A 404 -65.66 2.91 23.48
C LYS A 404 -65.79 3.08 24.99
N LYS A 405 -66.98 3.31 25.53
CA LYS A 405 -67.15 3.58 26.97
C LYS A 405 -67.03 2.32 27.83
N HIS A 406 -67.55 1.18 27.36
CA HIS A 406 -67.52 -0.06 28.14
C HIS A 406 -66.14 -0.76 28.14
N LEU A 407 -65.36 -0.60 27.06
CA LEU A 407 -63.98 -1.09 26.96
C LEU A 407 -62.98 -0.22 27.73
N ALA A 408 -63.29 1.06 27.97
CA ALA A 408 -62.39 2.00 28.65
C ALA A 408 -62.15 1.64 30.13
N GLU A 409 -63.14 1.03 30.79
CA GLU A 409 -63.04 0.70 32.22
C GLU A 409 -62.32 -0.63 32.47
N LYS A 410 -62.59 -1.65 31.62
CA LYS A 410 -61.83 -2.91 31.61
C LYS A 410 -60.37 -2.71 31.20
N SER A 411 -60.11 -1.72 30.33
CA SER A 411 -58.78 -1.29 29.89
C SER A 411 -57.94 -0.65 31.01
N ARG A 412 -58.54 0.10 31.95
CA ARG A 412 -57.80 0.72 33.07
C ARG A 412 -57.22 -0.30 34.04
N LYS A 413 -57.96 -1.37 34.39
CA LYS A 413 -57.46 -2.44 35.27
C LYS A 413 -56.46 -3.38 34.58
N LEU A 414 -56.57 -3.61 33.26
CA LEU A 414 -55.53 -4.34 32.50
C LEU A 414 -54.27 -3.49 32.26
N GLY A 415 -54.43 -2.17 32.12
CA GLY A 415 -53.36 -1.22 31.79
C GLY A 415 -52.27 -1.10 32.86
N SER A 416 -52.59 -1.27 34.15
CA SER A 416 -51.59 -1.23 35.22
C SER A 416 -50.73 -2.49 35.29
N LYS A 417 -51.32 -3.70 35.10
CA LYS A 417 -50.58 -4.97 34.98
C LYS A 417 -49.76 -5.04 33.68
N LEU A 418 -50.27 -4.48 32.59
CA LEU A 418 -49.54 -4.36 31.32
C LEU A 418 -48.41 -3.33 31.37
N LYS A 419 -48.54 -2.23 32.13
CA LYS A 419 -47.44 -1.26 32.33
C LYS A 419 -46.26 -1.88 33.06
N LEU A 420 -46.51 -2.74 34.06
CA LEU A 420 -45.44 -3.40 34.80
C LEU A 420 -44.76 -4.49 33.96
N LYS A 421 -45.54 -5.32 33.23
CA LYS A 421 -44.99 -6.28 32.25
C LYS A 421 -44.27 -5.58 31.10
N GLY A 422 -44.76 -4.42 30.67
CA GLY A 422 -44.14 -3.58 29.64
C GLY A 422 -42.79 -3.05 30.10
N LYS A 423 -42.68 -2.52 31.33
CA LYS A 423 -41.39 -2.08 31.90
C LYS A 423 -40.42 -3.22 32.14
N LEU A 424 -40.89 -4.39 32.59
CA LEU A 424 -40.01 -5.55 32.77
C LEU A 424 -39.55 -6.09 31.41
N ALA A 425 -40.45 -6.21 30.44
CA ALA A 425 -40.15 -6.62 29.07
C ALA A 425 -39.23 -5.61 28.37
N GLU A 426 -39.41 -4.30 28.57
CA GLU A 426 -38.55 -3.25 28.05
C GLU A 426 -37.18 -3.28 28.73
N LYS A 427 -37.10 -3.55 30.04
CA LYS A 427 -35.84 -3.73 30.75
C LYS A 427 -35.11 -5.01 30.31
N THR A 428 -35.79 -6.15 30.17
CA THR A 428 -35.19 -7.38 29.63
C THR A 428 -34.88 -7.28 28.14
N ARG A 429 -35.63 -6.48 27.37
CA ARG A 429 -35.33 -6.22 25.95
C ARG A 429 -34.13 -5.31 25.82
N ASN A 430 -34.01 -4.28 26.66
CA ASN A 430 -32.84 -3.41 26.73
C ASN A 430 -31.60 -4.18 27.20
N LEU A 431 -31.74 -5.06 28.20
CA LEU A 431 -30.68 -5.94 28.70
C LEU A 431 -30.28 -7.01 27.68
N SER A 432 -31.25 -7.63 27.02
CA SER A 432 -31.03 -8.57 25.91
C SER A 432 -30.33 -7.88 24.75
N THR A 433 -30.71 -6.65 24.39
CA THR A 433 -30.02 -5.90 23.33
C THR A 433 -28.62 -5.41 23.73
N THR A 434 -28.30 -5.34 25.04
CA THR A 434 -26.93 -4.99 25.50
C THR A 434 -26.04 -6.22 25.70
N LEU A 435 -26.59 -7.37 26.11
CA LEU A 435 -25.82 -8.62 26.31
C LEU A 435 -25.78 -9.52 25.07
N SER A 436 -26.78 -9.51 24.19
CA SER A 436 -26.75 -10.29 22.95
C SER A 436 -25.57 -9.96 22.02
N PRO A 437 -25.12 -8.70 21.83
CA PRO A 437 -23.96 -8.43 20.98
C PRO A 437 -22.64 -8.91 21.58
N LEU A 438 -22.57 -9.07 22.91
CA LEU A 438 -21.36 -9.51 23.62
C LEU A 438 -21.17 -11.04 23.57
N LEU A 439 -22.23 -11.77 23.21
CA LEU A 439 -22.26 -13.23 23.06
C LEU A 439 -22.72 -13.64 21.66
N THR A 440 -22.61 -12.77 20.65
CA THR A 440 -22.77 -13.25 19.28
C THR A 440 -21.62 -14.18 18.96
N SER A 441 -21.94 -15.30 18.32
CA SER A 441 -20.96 -16.25 17.77
C SER A 441 -19.89 -15.54 16.93
N GLU A 442 -20.24 -14.43 16.26
CA GLU A 442 -19.32 -13.60 15.48
C GLU A 442 -18.23 -12.92 16.32
N LEU A 443 -18.58 -12.34 17.47
CA LEU A 443 -17.60 -11.68 18.34
C LEU A 443 -16.65 -12.71 18.94
N LEU A 444 -17.18 -13.84 19.43
CA LEU A 444 -16.39 -14.94 19.98
C LEU A 444 -15.45 -15.52 18.92
N LEU A 445 -15.96 -15.81 17.72
CA LEU A 445 -15.15 -16.29 16.61
C LEU A 445 -14.04 -15.30 16.25
N SER A 446 -14.37 -14.00 16.15
CA SER A 446 -13.39 -12.96 15.87
C SER A 446 -12.30 -12.90 16.95
N ALA A 447 -12.68 -12.98 18.24
CA ALA A 447 -11.74 -12.96 19.34
C ALA A 447 -10.80 -14.18 19.33
N VAL A 448 -11.33 -15.39 19.07
CA VAL A 448 -10.53 -16.63 18.96
C VAL A 448 -9.54 -16.53 17.81
N VAL A 449 -9.99 -16.08 16.63
CA VAL A 449 -9.11 -15.89 15.46
C VAL A 449 -8.00 -14.87 15.76
N LEU A 450 -8.34 -13.74 16.38
CA LEU A 450 -7.36 -12.73 16.76
C LEU A 450 -6.34 -13.26 17.76
N ALA A 451 -6.78 -13.97 18.80
CA ALA A 451 -5.89 -14.57 19.79
C ALA A 451 -4.94 -15.59 19.15
N PHE A 452 -5.45 -16.44 18.25
CA PHE A 452 -4.64 -17.42 17.53
C PHE A 452 -3.57 -16.75 16.64
N VAL A 453 -3.96 -15.77 15.83
CA VAL A 453 -3.03 -15.05 14.94
C VAL A 453 -1.97 -14.29 15.73
N LEU A 454 -2.37 -13.61 16.82
CA LEU A 454 -1.43 -12.90 17.69
C LEU A 454 -0.48 -13.85 18.42
N GLY A 455 -0.96 -15.04 18.83
CA GLY A 455 -0.11 -16.09 19.40
C GLY A 455 0.94 -16.60 18.41
N LEU A 456 0.55 -16.84 17.15
CA LEU A 456 1.49 -17.23 16.09
C LEU A 456 2.50 -16.12 15.78
N TRP A 457 2.06 -14.87 15.76
CA TRP A 457 2.96 -13.72 15.57
C TRP A 457 3.94 -13.57 16.73
N GLY A 458 3.48 -13.67 17.99
CA GLY A 458 4.34 -13.62 19.16
C GLY A 458 5.40 -14.72 19.15
N LYS A 459 5.00 -15.97 18.81
CA LYS A 459 5.94 -17.09 18.63
C LYS A 459 6.96 -16.84 17.51
N SER A 460 6.51 -16.25 16.39
CA SER A 460 7.41 -15.88 15.29
C SER A 460 8.39 -14.79 15.70
N LEU A 461 7.98 -13.82 16.52
CA LEU A 461 8.86 -12.75 16.97
C LEU A 461 9.91 -13.27 17.96
N SER A 462 9.54 -14.18 18.86
CA SER A 462 10.47 -14.79 19.82
C SER A 462 11.52 -15.70 19.19
N SER A 463 11.36 -16.11 17.92
CA SER A 463 12.38 -16.90 17.21
C SER A 463 13.50 -16.05 16.61
N TYR A 464 13.47 -14.74 16.78
CA TYR A 464 14.47 -13.83 16.24
C TYR A 464 15.37 -13.29 17.36
N ASP A 465 16.66 -13.64 17.31
CA ASP A 465 17.66 -13.14 18.26
C ASP A 465 18.16 -11.73 17.91
N SER A 466 17.96 -11.30 16.66
CA SER A 466 18.25 -9.93 16.21
C SER A 466 17.21 -9.43 15.21
N MET A 467 17.24 -8.12 14.95
CA MET A 467 16.41 -7.47 13.93
C MET A 467 17.03 -7.54 12.52
N ILE A 468 18.08 -8.35 12.34
CA ILE A 468 18.70 -8.67 11.05
C ILE A 468 18.40 -10.13 10.74
N ALA A 469 17.91 -10.43 9.53
CA ALA A 469 17.67 -11.81 9.12
C ALA A 469 18.98 -12.50 8.77
N TYR A 470 19.68 -13.09 9.76
CA TYR A 470 20.95 -13.82 9.57
C TYR A 470 20.89 -14.85 8.44
N GLN A 471 19.72 -15.45 8.21
CA GLN A 471 19.52 -16.43 7.14
C GLN A 471 19.70 -15.86 5.73
N ARG A 472 19.65 -14.53 5.57
CA ARG A 472 19.63 -13.86 4.26
C ARG A 472 20.87 -13.01 4.00
N VAL A 473 21.69 -12.74 5.01
CA VAL A 473 22.90 -11.91 4.88
C VAL A 473 24.08 -12.52 5.65
N PRO A 474 25.31 -12.37 5.16
CA PRO A 474 26.49 -13.06 5.69
C PRO A 474 27.06 -12.38 6.94
N VAL A 475 26.30 -12.27 8.04
CA VAL A 475 26.77 -11.51 9.22
C VAL A 475 28.05 -12.09 9.83
N GLY A 476 28.10 -13.42 10.01
CA GLY A 476 29.26 -14.10 10.58
C GLY A 476 30.50 -13.99 9.68
N ALA A 477 30.32 -14.29 8.39
CA ALA A 477 31.37 -14.14 7.39
C ALA A 477 31.85 -12.69 7.23
N ALA A 478 30.96 -11.69 7.23
CA ALA A 478 31.34 -10.28 7.15
C ALA A 478 32.19 -9.86 8.34
N HIS A 479 31.80 -10.24 9.57
CA HIS A 479 32.59 -9.98 10.77
C HIS A 479 33.98 -10.62 10.69
N TRP A 480 34.05 -11.89 10.29
CA TRP A 480 35.33 -12.57 10.09
C TRP A 480 36.20 -11.88 9.04
N MET A 481 35.61 -11.42 7.93
CA MET A 481 36.33 -10.68 6.88
C MET A 481 36.85 -9.32 7.37
N MET A 482 36.13 -8.63 8.27
CA MET A 482 36.63 -7.40 8.91
C MET A 482 37.89 -7.66 9.75
N GLU A 483 37.92 -8.80 10.45
CA GLU A 483 39.06 -9.24 11.26
C GLU A 483 40.22 -9.80 10.41
N ASN A 484 39.93 -10.23 9.18
CA ASN A 484 40.86 -10.85 8.24
C ASN A 484 40.81 -10.12 6.89
N PRO A 485 41.25 -8.85 6.85
CA PRO A 485 41.19 -8.02 5.65
C PRO A 485 41.99 -8.66 4.52
N HIS A 486 41.52 -8.47 3.30
CA HIS A 486 42.05 -9.15 2.13
C HIS A 486 42.17 -8.18 0.95
N PRO A 487 43.37 -8.04 0.35
CA PRO A 487 43.62 -6.98 -0.62
C PRO A 487 43.01 -7.21 -2.01
N GLY A 488 42.65 -8.44 -2.35
CA GLY A 488 42.14 -8.77 -3.68
C GLY A 488 40.63 -8.72 -3.84
N ARG A 489 40.15 -9.26 -4.98
CA ARG A 489 38.76 -9.09 -5.42
C ARG A 489 37.86 -10.20 -4.89
N LEU A 490 36.77 -9.75 -4.29
CA LEU A 490 35.72 -10.59 -3.76
C LEU A 490 34.71 -10.97 -4.85
N PHE A 491 34.40 -12.27 -4.93
CA PHE A 491 33.21 -12.81 -5.57
C PHE A 491 32.15 -13.19 -4.52
N ASN A 492 30.91 -12.81 -4.76
CA ASN A 492 29.82 -13.00 -3.80
C ASN A 492 28.48 -13.30 -4.49
N ASP A 493 27.53 -13.82 -3.72
CA ASP A 493 26.15 -13.95 -4.22
C ASP A 493 25.45 -12.58 -4.30
N ASP A 494 24.44 -12.45 -5.16
CA ASP A 494 23.73 -11.20 -5.44
C ASP A 494 23.06 -10.58 -4.21
N ARG A 495 22.69 -11.39 -3.22
CA ARG A 495 22.00 -10.94 -2.01
C ARG A 495 22.96 -10.53 -0.89
N SER A 496 24.17 -11.09 -0.85
CA SER A 496 25.19 -10.71 0.13
C SER A 496 25.88 -9.40 -0.21
N GLY A 497 25.97 -9.03 -1.49
CA GLY A 497 26.77 -7.89 -1.94
C GLY A 497 26.43 -6.57 -1.26
N GLY A 498 25.14 -6.24 -1.12
CA GLY A 498 24.72 -5.02 -0.44
C GLY A 498 25.13 -4.98 1.04
N TYR A 499 25.08 -6.13 1.72
CA TYR A 499 25.49 -6.25 3.12
C TYR A 499 27.01 -6.18 3.28
N LEU A 500 27.75 -6.89 2.43
CA LEU A 500 29.21 -6.89 2.43
C LEU A 500 29.75 -5.49 2.13
N ALA A 501 29.20 -4.80 1.13
CA ALA A 501 29.57 -3.41 0.83
C ALA A 501 29.27 -2.44 1.98
N TYR A 502 28.23 -2.70 2.78
CA TYR A 502 27.90 -1.87 3.94
C TYR A 502 28.85 -2.11 5.12
N MET A 503 29.16 -3.37 5.41
CA MET A 503 30.00 -3.76 6.55
C MET A 503 31.49 -3.57 6.27
N ASN A 504 31.91 -3.88 5.04
CA ASN A 504 33.30 -3.89 4.60
C ASN A 504 33.45 -3.04 3.32
N PRO A 505 33.35 -1.71 3.41
CA PRO A 505 33.37 -0.84 2.22
C PRO A 505 34.70 -0.89 1.44
N LEU A 506 35.78 -1.36 2.07
CA LEU A 506 37.07 -1.57 1.42
C LEU A 506 37.08 -2.82 0.52
N ASP A 507 36.22 -3.81 0.80
CA ASP A 507 36.09 -5.01 0.01
C ASP A 507 35.21 -4.70 -1.21
N SER A 508 35.81 -4.63 -2.39
CA SER A 508 35.05 -4.40 -3.62
C SER A 508 34.25 -5.66 -3.97
N THR A 509 32.92 -5.58 -3.92
CA THR A 509 32.02 -6.70 -4.23
C THR A 509 31.87 -6.93 -5.74
N TYR A 510 31.63 -8.18 -6.14
CA TYR A 510 31.44 -8.56 -7.55
C TYR A 510 30.08 -8.09 -8.08
N ILE A 511 29.04 -8.30 -7.29
CA ILE A 511 27.66 -8.01 -7.64
C ILE A 511 26.88 -7.62 -6.38
N ASP A 512 25.84 -6.82 -6.54
CA ASP A 512 24.85 -6.50 -5.52
C ASP A 512 23.44 -6.46 -6.14
N GLY A 513 22.43 -6.12 -5.33
CA GLY A 513 21.03 -6.03 -5.77
C GLY A 513 20.73 -4.97 -6.84
N ARG A 514 21.70 -4.14 -7.27
CA ARG A 514 21.51 -3.14 -8.34
C ARG A 514 21.65 -3.75 -9.72
N PHE A 515 20.86 -4.76 -10.04
CA PHE A 515 20.91 -5.37 -11.36
C PHE A 515 20.60 -4.39 -12.51
N ILE A 516 19.96 -3.23 -12.24
CA ILE A 516 19.80 -2.13 -13.22
C ILE A 516 21.11 -1.69 -13.85
N LEU A 517 22.19 -1.76 -13.09
CA LEU A 517 23.50 -1.29 -13.49
C LEU A 517 24.27 -2.31 -14.31
N LYS A 518 23.79 -3.55 -14.42
CA LYS A 518 24.51 -4.65 -15.07
C LYS A 518 23.90 -4.98 -16.43
N THR A 519 24.73 -5.46 -17.36
CA THR A 519 24.28 -5.92 -18.68
C THR A 519 23.67 -7.32 -18.59
N ALA A 520 22.87 -7.70 -19.59
CA ALA A 520 22.35 -9.06 -19.71
C ALA A 520 23.50 -10.07 -19.74
N ASP A 521 24.50 -9.83 -20.58
CA ASP A 521 25.67 -10.71 -20.75
C ASP A 521 26.44 -10.90 -19.45
N PHE A 522 26.64 -9.83 -18.67
CA PHE A 522 27.28 -9.94 -17.36
C PHE A 522 26.49 -10.86 -16.43
N PHE A 523 25.17 -10.68 -16.36
CA PHE A 523 24.33 -11.44 -15.46
C PHE A 523 24.19 -12.90 -15.93
N GLU A 524 24.09 -13.15 -17.24
CA GLU A 524 24.12 -14.50 -17.80
C GLU A 524 25.45 -15.20 -17.49
N ARG A 525 26.59 -14.51 -17.63
CA ARG A 525 27.90 -15.05 -17.27
C ARG A 525 27.97 -15.39 -15.78
N TYR A 526 27.52 -14.46 -14.93
CA TYR A 526 27.45 -14.65 -13.47
C TYR A 526 26.62 -15.88 -13.08
N LEU A 527 25.43 -16.04 -13.67
CA LEU A 527 24.57 -17.20 -13.43
C LEU A 527 25.16 -18.50 -14.00
N THR A 528 25.96 -18.40 -15.05
CA THR A 528 26.65 -19.55 -15.65
C THR A 528 27.68 -20.13 -14.70
N TYR A 529 28.32 -19.34 -13.82
CA TYR A 529 29.24 -19.86 -12.81
C TYR A 529 28.60 -20.89 -11.88
N ALA A 530 27.31 -20.72 -11.56
CA ALA A 530 26.57 -21.68 -10.75
C ALA A 530 26.30 -23.00 -11.48
N ARG A 531 26.10 -22.94 -12.81
CA ARG A 531 25.79 -24.11 -13.65
C ARG A 531 27.03 -24.83 -14.13
N MET A 532 28.09 -24.07 -14.42
CA MET A 532 29.38 -24.52 -14.96
C MET A 532 30.55 -23.97 -14.12
N PRO A 533 30.78 -24.49 -12.91
CA PRO A 533 31.83 -24.01 -12.00
C PRO A 533 33.24 -23.97 -12.58
N LYS A 534 33.56 -24.86 -13.53
CA LYS A 534 34.86 -24.85 -14.22
C LYS A 534 35.13 -23.54 -14.96
N LEU A 535 34.08 -22.91 -15.49
CA LEU A 535 34.18 -21.60 -16.13
C LEU A 535 34.60 -20.52 -15.13
N PHE A 536 34.06 -20.58 -13.91
CA PHE A 536 34.45 -19.66 -12.85
C PHE A 536 35.94 -19.77 -12.51
N LEU A 537 36.50 -20.98 -12.44
CA LEU A 537 37.94 -21.15 -12.15
C LEU A 537 38.84 -20.47 -13.19
N VAL A 538 38.46 -20.54 -14.46
CA VAL A 538 39.19 -19.85 -15.55
C VAL A 538 39.04 -18.35 -15.44
N ASP A 539 37.81 -17.88 -15.21
CA ASP A 539 37.53 -16.45 -15.14
C ASP A 539 38.10 -15.81 -13.89
N ALA A 540 38.11 -16.50 -12.75
CA ALA A 540 38.70 -16.05 -11.50
C ALA A 540 40.19 -15.71 -11.66
N ASP A 541 40.93 -16.52 -12.44
CA ASP A 541 42.32 -16.22 -12.81
C ASP A 541 42.42 -14.92 -13.62
N SER A 542 41.56 -14.74 -14.64
CA SER A 542 41.59 -13.55 -15.50
C SER A 542 41.08 -12.27 -14.85
N LEU A 543 40.15 -12.40 -13.91
CA LEU A 543 39.48 -11.31 -13.22
C LEU A 543 40.15 -10.97 -11.89
N ASP A 544 41.21 -11.69 -11.53
CA ASP A 544 41.96 -11.53 -10.28
C ASP A 544 41.06 -11.70 -9.05
N ILE A 545 40.17 -12.71 -9.10
CA ILE A 545 39.31 -13.10 -7.99
C ILE A 545 40.06 -14.09 -7.12
N ASP A 546 40.17 -13.76 -5.85
CA ASP A 546 40.93 -14.51 -4.86
C ASP A 546 40.21 -14.70 -3.53
N ARG A 547 39.02 -14.10 -3.36
CA ARG A 547 38.10 -14.41 -2.26
C ARG A 547 36.69 -14.68 -2.77
N VAL A 548 36.02 -15.68 -2.20
CA VAL A 548 34.66 -16.09 -2.53
C VAL A 548 33.80 -16.16 -1.27
N VAL A 549 32.60 -15.57 -1.28
CA VAL A 549 31.61 -15.65 -0.18
C VAL A 549 30.28 -16.16 -0.72
N LEU A 550 29.82 -17.33 -0.27
CA LEU A 550 28.62 -17.98 -0.81
C LEU A 550 27.70 -18.56 0.29
N PRO A 551 26.36 -18.56 0.07
CA PRO A 551 25.40 -19.14 1.00
C PRO A 551 25.34 -20.67 0.90
N LEU A 552 25.05 -21.34 2.03
CA LEU A 552 25.00 -22.80 2.18
C LEU A 552 23.58 -23.40 2.24
N ARG A 553 22.54 -22.62 2.60
CA ARG A 553 21.20 -23.19 2.89
C ARG A 553 20.04 -22.56 2.11
N TYR A 554 19.97 -21.24 2.08
CA TYR A 554 18.79 -20.53 1.57
C TYR A 554 18.81 -20.31 0.06
N TYR A 555 19.90 -20.72 -0.60
CA TYR A 555 20.08 -20.56 -2.04
C TYR A 555 21.03 -21.64 -2.60
N ALA A 556 20.50 -22.85 -2.79
CA ALA A 556 21.22 -24.03 -3.32
C ALA A 556 21.77 -23.87 -4.75
N ARG A 557 21.71 -22.66 -5.31
CA ARG A 557 22.26 -22.34 -6.64
C ARG A 557 23.77 -22.55 -6.67
N TRP A 558 24.46 -22.28 -5.57
CA TRP A 558 25.93 -22.22 -5.53
C TRP A 558 26.61 -23.51 -5.08
N ASP A 559 25.85 -24.56 -4.75
CA ASP A 559 26.39 -25.82 -4.19
C ASP A 559 27.46 -26.43 -5.09
N LYS A 560 27.21 -26.50 -6.40
CA LYS A 560 28.18 -27.02 -7.38
C LYS A 560 29.47 -26.20 -7.44
N LEU A 561 29.36 -24.87 -7.29
CA LEU A 561 30.52 -23.99 -7.27
C LEU A 561 31.33 -24.20 -5.99
N ILE A 562 30.66 -24.29 -4.84
CA ILE A 562 31.29 -24.57 -3.55
C ILE A 562 32.02 -25.92 -3.59
N GLU A 563 31.37 -27.00 -4.06
CA GLU A 563 31.99 -28.33 -4.21
C GLU A 563 33.21 -28.31 -5.14
N THR A 564 33.15 -27.54 -6.23
CA THR A 564 34.25 -27.40 -7.19
C THR A 564 35.43 -26.64 -6.58
N LEU A 565 35.17 -25.59 -5.80
CA LEU A 565 36.21 -24.84 -5.09
C LEU A 565 36.84 -25.69 -3.98
N ASP A 566 36.05 -26.46 -3.25
CA ASP A 566 36.52 -27.34 -2.16
C ASP A 566 37.41 -28.47 -2.68
N SER A 567 37.17 -28.90 -3.94
CA SER A 567 37.98 -29.91 -4.63
C SER A 567 39.22 -29.34 -5.33
N SER A 568 39.38 -28.02 -5.37
CA SER A 568 40.45 -27.35 -6.12
C SER A 568 41.65 -27.07 -5.21
N GLU A 569 42.86 -27.47 -5.62
CA GLU A 569 44.09 -27.19 -4.86
C GLU A 569 44.39 -25.68 -4.72
N LYS A 570 43.84 -24.86 -5.61
CA LYS A 570 44.01 -23.40 -5.61
C LYS A 570 43.16 -22.67 -4.57
N TRP A 571 42.22 -23.33 -3.91
CA TRP A 571 41.26 -22.69 -3.01
C TRP A 571 41.21 -23.44 -1.68
N HIS A 572 41.03 -22.71 -0.59
CA HIS A 572 40.82 -23.30 0.74
C HIS A 572 39.71 -22.59 1.48
N VAL A 573 39.03 -23.32 2.37
CA VAL A 573 37.98 -22.75 3.23
C VAL A 573 38.65 -21.94 4.34
N ALA A 574 38.50 -20.62 4.28
CA ALA A 574 39.04 -19.70 5.28
C ALA A 574 38.06 -19.48 6.45
N TYR A 575 36.76 -19.49 6.18
CA TYR A 575 35.71 -19.42 7.19
C TYR A 575 34.48 -20.22 6.77
N ARG A 576 33.79 -20.83 7.74
CA ARG A 576 32.54 -21.52 7.51
C ARG A 576 31.65 -21.46 8.74
N ASP A 577 30.42 -21.02 8.55
CA ASP A 577 29.36 -21.14 9.55
C ASP A 577 28.20 -22.03 9.01
N SER A 578 27.05 -22.01 9.69
CA SER A 578 25.89 -22.81 9.28
C SER A 578 25.14 -22.28 8.04
N LEU A 579 25.45 -21.07 7.60
CA LEU A 579 24.73 -20.29 6.60
C LEU A 579 25.60 -19.84 5.42
N PHE A 580 26.88 -19.56 5.62
CA PHE A 580 27.82 -19.05 4.63
C PHE A 580 29.20 -19.70 4.74
N VAL A 581 29.93 -19.67 3.61
CA VAL A 581 31.33 -20.07 3.51
C VAL A 581 32.14 -18.94 2.88
N VAL A 582 33.35 -18.70 3.40
CA VAL A 582 34.38 -17.86 2.78
C VAL A 582 35.53 -18.74 2.35
N MET A 583 35.94 -18.61 1.09
CA MET A 583 37.04 -19.37 0.50
C MET A 583 38.04 -18.40 -0.07
N ASP A 584 39.31 -18.59 0.30
CA ASP A 584 40.42 -17.78 -0.19
C ASP A 584 41.28 -18.60 -1.13
N ARG A 585 41.87 -17.92 -2.11
CA ARG A 585 42.80 -18.51 -3.06
C ARG A 585 44.17 -18.68 -2.40
N THR A 586 44.77 -19.84 -2.58
CA THR A 586 46.13 -20.13 -2.10
C THR A 586 47.13 -19.31 -2.92
N LEU A 587 47.87 -18.41 -2.26
CA LEU A 587 49.02 -17.72 -2.86
C LEU A 587 50.13 -18.74 -3.06
N TYR A 588 50.42 -19.10 -4.31
CA TYR A 588 51.54 -19.97 -4.66
C TYR A 588 52.84 -19.19 -4.84
#